data_AF-A0A559L308-F1
#
_entry.id   AF-A0A559L308-F1
#
_cell.length_a   1.000
_cell.length_b   1.000
_cell.length_c   1.000
_cell.angle_alpha   90.00
_cell.angle_beta   90.00
_cell.angle_gamma   90.00
#
_symmetry.space_group_name_H-M   'P 1'
#
loop_
_entity.id
_entity.type
_entity.pdbx_description
1 polymer ?
#
loop_
_entity_poly.entity_id
_entity_poly.type
_entity_poly.pdbx_seq_one_letter_code
_entity_poly.pdbx_strand_id
1 'polypeptide(L)'
;MSIILPFQNVPEELLSTGPSQGMTYGIDKDIVVKVPFQYEVSPGIALSHCWDLSIKSFIAMEKEMAVYDALQVQPHRNFVKRLEPSSINYLFLERLNPLEKVWSVARPMDRNRWVLDLLDAVSWLENLGFINGDLAVRNLGVDKAGTLKVFDFGSSSHSESENDVIADHFDLATCLHFILSGTDPFAGVKSHSDAIQTRDALKAGQWTIAEGAEVIGDIIQDGWTGRTGAKHFKDILNEVTRRLGTTKLSPDSLSGSTDYYNLQLRCQDWLRDNPRNPLWKKLDEYLVACKDAGHERDLDDLR
;
A
#
# COMPACT_ATOMS: atom_id res chain seq x y z
N MET A 1 -15.04 -16.59 17.71
CA MET A 1 -15.58 -15.35 17.13
C MET A 1 -15.36 -15.41 15.63
N SER A 2 -16.40 -15.18 14.83
CA SER A 2 -16.28 -15.28 13.37
C SER A 2 -16.06 -13.90 12.76
N ILE A 3 -15.09 -13.81 11.86
CA ILE A 3 -14.99 -12.68 10.92
C ILE A 3 -16.09 -12.87 9.88
N ILE A 4 -16.76 -11.78 9.52
CA ILE A 4 -17.73 -11.72 8.43
C ILE A 4 -17.08 -10.92 7.30
N LEU A 5 -17.12 -11.49 6.10
CA LEU A 5 -16.60 -10.88 4.88
C LEU A 5 -17.75 -10.53 3.93
N PRO A 6 -17.53 -9.63 2.97
CA PRO A 6 -18.58 -9.20 2.05
C PRO A 6 -19.16 -10.31 1.16
N PHE A 7 -18.41 -11.39 0.96
CA PHE A 7 -18.79 -12.51 0.11
C PHE A 7 -19.06 -13.76 0.95
N GLN A 8 -20.04 -14.58 0.55
CA GLN A 8 -20.31 -15.86 1.20
C GLN A 8 -19.14 -16.84 1.00
N ASN A 9 -18.65 -16.88 -0.23
CA ASN A 9 -17.54 -17.70 -0.66
C ASN A 9 -16.32 -16.77 -0.74
N VAL A 10 -15.26 -17.15 -0.02
CA VAL A 10 -14.00 -16.40 0.03
C VAL A 10 -12.98 -17.18 -0.79
N PRO A 11 -12.10 -16.53 -1.58
CA PRO A 11 -11.07 -17.29 -2.29
C PRO A 11 -10.19 -18.06 -1.30
N GLU A 12 -9.75 -19.25 -1.70
CA GLU A 12 -8.94 -20.14 -0.85
C GLU A 12 -7.56 -19.54 -0.53
N GLU A 13 -7.00 -18.76 -1.47
CA GLU A 13 -5.68 -18.17 -1.34
C GLU A 13 -5.74 -16.85 -0.56
N LEU A 14 -5.63 -16.92 0.76
CA LEU A 14 -5.41 -15.75 1.61
C LEU A 14 -3.95 -15.26 1.45
N LEU A 15 -3.77 -14.05 0.94
CA LEU A 15 -2.45 -13.46 0.68
C LEU A 15 -1.95 -12.61 1.85
N SER A 16 -2.83 -11.83 2.46
CA SER A 16 -2.48 -11.01 3.62
C SER A 16 -3.68 -10.69 4.51
N THR A 17 -3.39 -10.49 5.79
CA THR A 17 -4.35 -10.02 6.81
C THR A 17 -3.83 -8.74 7.42
N GLY A 18 -4.50 -7.63 7.15
CA GLY A 18 -4.25 -6.35 7.81
C GLY A 18 -5.20 -6.17 8.98
N PRO A 19 -4.74 -6.19 10.25
CA PRO A 19 -5.61 -6.18 11.43
C PRO A 19 -6.61 -5.03 11.47
N SER A 20 -6.35 -3.94 10.75
CA SER A 20 -7.26 -2.79 10.57
C SER A 20 -7.37 -2.32 9.11
N GLN A 21 -6.79 -3.06 8.15
CA GLN A 21 -6.64 -2.64 6.75
C GLN A 21 -7.45 -3.49 5.78
N GLY A 22 -8.08 -4.56 6.28
CA GLY A 22 -8.82 -5.52 5.45
C GLY A 22 -8.05 -6.82 5.22
N MET A 23 -8.59 -7.65 4.33
CA MET A 23 -8.02 -8.93 3.94
C MET A 23 -7.84 -8.98 2.43
N THR A 24 -6.70 -9.52 1.98
CA THR A 24 -6.36 -9.63 0.55
C THR A 24 -6.31 -11.08 0.15
N TYR A 25 -7.00 -11.40 -0.94
CA TYR A 25 -7.12 -12.75 -1.48
C TYR A 25 -6.65 -12.81 -2.92
N GLY A 26 -6.00 -13.91 -3.29
CA GLY A 26 -5.76 -14.27 -4.68
C GLY A 26 -7.03 -14.86 -5.28
N ILE A 27 -7.56 -14.23 -6.33
CA ILE A 27 -8.62 -14.83 -7.13
C ILE A 27 -8.00 -15.85 -8.08
N ASP A 28 -6.90 -15.44 -8.73
CA ASP A 28 -6.06 -16.31 -9.53
C ASP A 28 -4.62 -15.76 -9.58
N LYS A 29 -3.81 -16.28 -10.50
CA LYS A 29 -2.40 -15.88 -10.69
C LYS A 29 -2.21 -14.42 -11.15
N ASP A 30 -3.26 -13.76 -11.65
CA ASP A 30 -3.20 -12.42 -12.24
C ASP A 30 -4.09 -11.40 -11.49
N ILE A 31 -4.98 -11.84 -10.60
CA ILE A 31 -5.97 -10.98 -9.95
C ILE A 31 -5.94 -11.19 -8.43
N VAL A 32 -5.96 -10.08 -7.69
CA VAL A 32 -6.23 -10.07 -6.25
C VAL A 32 -7.48 -9.25 -5.95
N VAL A 33 -8.15 -9.58 -4.85
CA VAL A 33 -9.23 -8.78 -4.28
C VAL A 33 -8.91 -8.44 -2.84
N LYS A 34 -8.94 -7.16 -2.51
CA LYS A 34 -8.88 -6.65 -1.14
C LYS A 34 -10.27 -6.28 -0.69
N VAL A 35 -10.65 -6.75 0.49
CA VAL A 35 -11.98 -6.55 1.08
C VAL A 35 -11.85 -6.06 2.52
N PRO A 36 -12.78 -5.18 2.98
CA PRO A 36 -12.92 -4.95 4.39
C PRO A 36 -13.46 -6.20 5.11
N PHE A 37 -13.33 -6.22 6.43
CA PHE A 37 -13.93 -7.25 7.26
C PHE A 37 -14.72 -6.63 8.41
N GLN A 38 -15.62 -7.41 9.01
CA GLN A 38 -16.32 -7.01 10.23
C GLN A 38 -16.44 -8.17 11.21
N TYR A 39 -16.45 -7.88 12.51
CA TYR A 39 -16.81 -8.84 13.53
C TYR A 39 -18.32 -8.80 13.80
N GLU A 40 -18.87 -9.90 14.30
CA GLU A 40 -20.28 -9.90 14.70
C GLU A 40 -20.50 -8.96 15.90
N VAL A 41 -21.58 -8.18 15.83
CA VAL A 41 -22.01 -7.31 16.93
C VAL A 41 -23.03 -8.08 17.77
N SER A 42 -22.65 -8.41 19.00
CA SER A 42 -23.52 -9.12 19.96
C SER A 42 -23.54 -8.37 21.29
N PRO A 43 -24.74 -8.04 21.83
CA PRO A 43 -24.86 -7.38 23.12
C PRO A 43 -24.24 -8.21 24.26
N GLY A 44 -23.62 -7.54 25.23
CA GLY A 44 -23.15 -8.18 26.47
C GLY A 44 -21.80 -8.89 26.40
N ILE A 45 -21.09 -8.82 25.27
CA ILE A 45 -19.69 -9.28 25.16
C ILE A 45 -18.78 -8.05 25.02
N ALA A 46 -17.75 -7.96 25.86
CA ALA A 46 -16.77 -6.86 25.83
C ALA A 46 -15.83 -6.98 24.63
N LEU A 47 -16.33 -6.69 23.43
CA LEU A 47 -15.62 -6.81 22.14
C LEU A 47 -15.45 -5.47 21.43
N SER A 48 -15.48 -4.37 22.18
CA SER A 48 -15.34 -3.00 21.66
C SER A 48 -14.12 -2.85 20.75
N HIS A 49 -12.98 -3.46 21.11
CA HIS A 49 -11.79 -3.46 20.26
C HIS A 49 -12.00 -4.14 18.90
N CYS A 50 -12.70 -5.27 18.83
CA CYS A 50 -13.00 -5.95 17.56
C CYS A 50 -13.91 -5.09 16.67
N TRP A 51 -14.87 -4.40 17.28
CA TRP A 51 -15.73 -3.47 16.55
C TRP A 51 -14.95 -2.27 16.03
N ASP A 52 -14.02 -1.72 16.83
CA ASP A 52 -13.09 -0.68 16.40
C ASP A 52 -12.22 -1.14 15.21
N LEU A 53 -11.70 -2.38 15.22
CA LEU A 53 -10.95 -2.94 14.09
C LEU A 53 -11.81 -3.08 12.82
N SER A 54 -13.09 -3.42 12.96
CA SER A 54 -14.02 -3.52 11.84
C SER A 54 -14.25 -2.15 11.21
N ILE A 55 -14.52 -1.13 12.03
CA ILE A 55 -14.73 0.26 11.57
C ILE A 55 -13.46 0.77 10.87
N LYS A 56 -12.27 0.56 11.47
CA LYS A 56 -11.00 0.93 10.85
C LYS A 56 -10.78 0.24 9.50
N SER A 57 -11.18 -1.02 9.36
CA SER A 57 -11.10 -1.73 8.07
C SER A 57 -11.96 -1.10 6.99
N PHE A 58 -13.11 -0.53 7.32
CA PHE A 58 -13.93 0.24 6.36
C PHE A 58 -13.25 1.57 6.01
N ILE A 59 -12.80 2.33 7.01
CA ILE A 59 -12.13 3.63 6.81
C ILE A 59 -10.88 3.46 5.92
N ALA A 60 -10.08 2.44 6.18
CA ALA A 60 -8.91 2.10 5.34
C ALA A 60 -9.30 1.83 3.89
N MET A 61 -10.38 1.08 3.65
CA MET A 61 -10.87 0.83 2.29
C MET A 61 -11.35 2.12 1.61
N GLU A 62 -12.03 3.01 2.33
CA GLU A 62 -12.45 4.31 1.79
C GLU A 62 -11.27 5.20 1.40
N LYS A 63 -10.26 5.31 2.28
CA LYS A 63 -9.00 6.03 2.01
C LYS A 63 -8.32 5.48 0.76
N GLU A 64 -8.19 4.16 0.68
CA GLU A 64 -7.56 3.51 -0.45
C GLU A 64 -8.33 3.72 -1.75
N MET A 65 -9.66 3.59 -1.73
CA MET A 65 -10.50 3.87 -2.88
C MET A 65 -10.37 5.32 -3.38
N ALA A 66 -10.28 6.30 -2.48
CA ALA A 66 -10.11 7.71 -2.85
C ALA A 66 -8.82 7.95 -3.65
N VAL A 67 -7.71 7.29 -3.28
CA VAL A 67 -6.46 7.37 -4.05
C VAL A 67 -6.63 6.74 -5.43
N TYR A 68 -7.28 5.58 -5.54
CA TYR A 68 -7.52 4.96 -6.85
C TYR A 68 -8.47 5.78 -7.72
N ASP A 69 -9.48 6.44 -7.15
CA ASP A 69 -10.38 7.33 -7.90
C ASP A 69 -9.59 8.52 -8.47
N ALA A 70 -8.64 9.09 -7.71
CA ALA A 70 -7.74 10.13 -8.22
C ALA A 70 -6.82 9.60 -9.33
N LEU A 71 -6.28 8.38 -9.18
CA LEU A 71 -5.45 7.70 -10.18
C LEU A 71 -6.24 7.29 -11.44
N GLN A 72 -7.56 7.17 -11.39
CA GLN A 72 -8.35 6.96 -12.61
C GLN A 72 -8.42 8.23 -13.46
N VAL A 73 -8.53 9.40 -12.84
CA VAL A 73 -8.53 10.69 -13.52
C VAL A 73 -7.13 11.00 -14.07
N GLN A 74 -6.10 10.70 -13.29
CA GLN A 74 -4.70 10.98 -13.59
C GLN A 74 -3.83 9.71 -13.42
N PRO A 75 -3.90 8.77 -14.37
CA PRO A 75 -3.24 7.47 -14.27
C PRO A 75 -1.73 7.58 -14.37
N HIS A 76 -1.05 6.68 -13.65
CA HIS A 76 0.40 6.62 -13.64
C HIS A 76 0.88 5.16 -13.54
N ARG A 77 1.89 4.80 -14.35
CA ARG A 77 2.31 3.41 -14.57
C ARG A 77 2.87 2.71 -13.33
N ASN A 78 3.42 3.48 -12.39
CA ASN A 78 4.04 2.97 -11.16
C ASN A 78 3.05 2.78 -10.01
N PHE A 79 1.75 2.75 -10.29
CA PHE A 79 0.72 2.29 -9.36
C PHE A 79 0.08 1.00 -9.87
N VAL A 80 -0.28 0.13 -8.94
CA VAL A 80 -1.06 -1.06 -9.27
C VAL A 80 -2.39 -0.65 -9.91
N LYS A 81 -2.80 -1.34 -10.97
CA LYS A 81 -4.04 -1.01 -11.64
C LYS A 81 -5.25 -1.60 -10.92
N ARG A 82 -6.18 -0.72 -10.54
CA ARG A 82 -7.53 -1.12 -10.12
C ARG A 82 -8.31 -1.67 -11.32
N LEU A 83 -8.94 -2.82 -11.12
CA LEU A 83 -9.83 -3.48 -12.05
C LEU A 83 -11.27 -3.15 -11.64
N GLU A 84 -12.09 -2.67 -12.57
CA GLU A 84 -13.45 -2.23 -12.29
C GLU A 84 -14.47 -3.14 -12.97
N PRO A 85 -14.75 -4.32 -12.39
CA PRO A 85 -15.73 -5.23 -12.97
C PRO A 85 -17.17 -4.67 -12.89
N SER A 86 -17.47 -3.82 -11.90
CA SER A 86 -18.80 -3.26 -11.68
C SER A 86 -18.73 -2.07 -10.70
N SER A 87 -19.88 -1.46 -10.39
CA SER A 87 -20.01 -0.33 -9.46
C SER A 87 -19.95 -0.73 -7.97
N ILE A 88 -19.22 -1.78 -7.62
CA ILE A 88 -19.09 -2.25 -6.24
C ILE A 88 -17.84 -1.67 -5.57
N ASN A 89 -17.91 -1.48 -4.25
CA ASN A 89 -16.88 -0.86 -3.43
C ASN A 89 -15.84 -1.88 -2.92
N TYR A 90 -15.42 -2.83 -3.76
CA TYR A 90 -14.34 -3.76 -3.43
C TYR A 90 -13.17 -3.53 -4.38
N LEU A 91 -11.96 -3.76 -3.86
CA LEU A 91 -10.76 -3.39 -4.56
C LEU A 91 -10.18 -4.61 -5.27
N PHE A 92 -10.56 -4.77 -6.55
CA PHE A 92 -9.90 -5.72 -7.43
C PHE A 92 -8.67 -5.06 -8.03
N LEU A 93 -7.53 -5.72 -7.95
CA LEU A 93 -6.26 -5.23 -8.45
C LEU A 93 -5.60 -6.27 -9.34
N GLU A 94 -4.76 -5.82 -10.27
CA GLU A 94 -3.79 -6.74 -10.89
C GLU A 94 -2.87 -7.34 -9.81
N ARG A 95 -2.49 -8.60 -9.98
CA ARG A 95 -1.57 -9.29 -9.09
C ARG A 95 -0.13 -9.04 -9.51
N LEU A 96 0.66 -8.55 -8.56
CA LEU A 96 2.09 -8.28 -8.73
C LEU A 96 2.95 -9.37 -8.12
N ASN A 97 4.20 -9.46 -8.57
CA ASN A 97 5.22 -10.22 -7.85
C ASN A 97 5.77 -9.33 -6.73
N PRO A 98 5.69 -9.74 -5.45
CA PRO A 98 6.24 -8.95 -4.35
C PRO A 98 7.73 -8.65 -4.56
N LEU A 99 8.15 -7.41 -4.31
CA LEU A 99 9.50 -6.94 -4.58
C LEU A 99 10.56 -7.84 -3.92
N GLU A 100 10.35 -8.23 -2.66
CA GLU A 100 11.26 -9.09 -1.89
C GLU A 100 11.52 -10.44 -2.56
N LYS A 101 10.52 -10.99 -3.26
CA LYS A 101 10.64 -12.30 -3.94
C LYS A 101 11.42 -12.21 -5.24
N VAL A 102 11.42 -11.05 -5.89
CA VAL A 102 12.08 -10.87 -7.21
C VAL A 102 13.41 -10.13 -7.11
N TRP A 103 13.72 -9.51 -5.97
CA TRP A 103 14.93 -8.71 -5.78
C TRP A 103 16.23 -9.51 -6.04
N SER A 104 16.29 -10.75 -5.57
CA SER A 104 17.49 -11.61 -5.66
C SER A 104 17.84 -12.02 -7.09
N VAL A 105 16.86 -12.07 -7.99
CA VAL A 105 17.04 -12.42 -9.42
C VAL A 105 17.14 -11.19 -10.31
N ALA A 106 16.92 -9.99 -9.78
CA ALA A 106 16.99 -8.73 -10.51
C ALA A 106 18.44 -8.31 -10.77
N ARG A 107 18.72 -7.74 -11.95
CA ARG A 107 20.04 -7.18 -12.25
C ARG A 107 20.16 -5.79 -11.63
N PRO A 108 21.39 -5.28 -11.43
CA PRO A 108 21.60 -3.92 -10.91
C PRO A 108 20.85 -2.83 -11.70
N MET A 109 20.79 -2.96 -13.03
CA MET A 109 20.03 -2.02 -13.87
C MET A 109 18.52 -2.05 -13.60
N ASP A 110 17.97 -3.23 -13.29
CA ASP A 110 16.55 -3.37 -12.98
C ASP A 110 16.25 -2.68 -11.63
N ARG A 111 17.14 -2.81 -10.64
CA ARG A 111 17.06 -2.13 -9.34
C ARG A 111 17.17 -0.61 -9.46
N ASN A 112 18.10 -0.11 -10.29
CA ASN A 112 18.19 1.32 -10.57
C ASN A 112 16.90 1.85 -11.21
N ARG A 113 16.30 1.10 -12.13
CA ARG A 113 15.00 1.46 -12.71
C ARG A 113 13.90 1.47 -11.64
N TRP A 114 13.87 0.50 -10.73
CA TRP A 114 12.91 0.45 -9.63
C TRP A 114 13.02 1.62 -8.66
N VAL A 115 14.24 2.12 -8.40
CA VAL A 115 14.44 3.37 -7.64
C VAL A 115 13.75 4.54 -8.34
N LEU A 116 13.95 4.69 -9.65
CA LEU A 116 13.34 5.78 -10.41
C LEU A 116 11.81 5.63 -10.51
N ASP A 117 11.33 4.41 -10.75
CA ASP A 117 9.91 4.06 -10.74
C ASP A 117 9.23 4.44 -9.41
N LEU A 118 9.88 4.15 -8.28
CA LEU A 118 9.36 4.49 -6.96
C LEU A 118 9.33 6.01 -6.74
N LEU A 119 10.42 6.69 -7.08
CA LEU A 119 10.54 8.15 -6.93
C LEU A 119 9.52 8.91 -7.81
N ASP A 120 9.26 8.43 -9.02
CA ASP A 120 8.24 9.00 -9.90
C ASP A 120 6.83 8.75 -9.33
N ALA A 121 6.58 7.56 -8.77
CA ALA A 121 5.31 7.26 -8.09
C ALA A 121 5.03 8.20 -6.91
N VAL A 122 5.97 8.34 -5.97
CA VAL A 122 5.75 9.19 -4.79
C VAL A 122 5.69 10.68 -5.16
N SER A 123 6.45 11.11 -6.17
CA SER A 123 6.31 12.47 -6.72
C SER A 123 4.95 12.70 -7.38
N TRP A 124 4.39 11.69 -8.04
CA TRP A 124 3.04 11.78 -8.59
C TRP A 124 1.99 11.83 -7.49
N LEU A 125 2.12 11.01 -6.44
CA LEU A 125 1.21 10.98 -5.30
C LEU A 125 1.19 12.34 -4.57
N GLU A 126 2.36 12.94 -4.36
CA GLU A 126 2.52 14.29 -3.81
C GLU A 126 1.79 15.32 -4.68
N ASN A 127 1.93 15.24 -6.01
CA ASN A 127 1.25 16.15 -6.94
C ASN A 127 -0.29 15.99 -6.94
N LEU A 128 -0.79 14.80 -6.59
CA LEU A 128 -2.22 14.57 -6.36
C LEU A 128 -2.68 15.07 -4.97
N GLY A 129 -1.77 15.55 -4.12
CA GLY A 129 -2.06 16.06 -2.79
C GLY A 129 -2.18 14.98 -1.72
N PHE A 130 -1.67 13.78 -1.97
CA PHE A 130 -1.68 12.67 -1.03
C PHE A 130 -0.28 12.39 -0.47
N ILE A 131 -0.25 11.94 0.78
CA ILE A 131 0.86 11.16 1.34
C ILE A 131 0.51 9.67 1.26
N ASN A 132 1.52 8.80 1.23
CA ASN A 132 1.30 7.36 1.26
C ASN A 132 0.88 6.89 2.66
N GLY A 133 1.59 7.34 3.71
CA GLY A 133 1.28 7.03 5.11
C GLY A 133 1.65 5.61 5.57
N ASP A 134 2.04 4.71 4.66
CA ASP A 134 2.60 3.39 4.99
C ASP A 134 3.55 2.90 3.88
N LEU A 135 4.49 3.76 3.48
CA LEU A 135 5.40 3.42 2.38
C LEU A 135 6.41 2.36 2.81
N ALA A 136 6.17 1.11 2.45
CA ALA A 136 7.02 0.01 2.89
C ALA A 136 7.34 -0.95 1.75
N VAL A 137 8.45 -1.69 1.88
CA VAL A 137 8.89 -2.71 0.90
C VAL A 137 7.78 -3.73 0.59
N ARG A 138 7.00 -4.12 1.61
CA ARG A 138 5.85 -5.03 1.48
C ARG A 138 4.72 -4.48 0.58
N ASN A 139 4.68 -3.17 0.38
CA ASN A 139 3.70 -2.43 -0.42
C ASN A 139 4.26 -2.10 -1.83
N LEU A 140 5.38 -2.73 -2.20
CA LEU A 140 6.02 -2.63 -3.51
C LEU A 140 6.00 -3.98 -4.24
N GLY A 141 5.67 -3.94 -5.53
CA GLY A 141 5.61 -5.11 -6.38
C GLY A 141 6.08 -4.82 -7.78
N VAL A 142 6.31 -5.87 -8.55
CA VAL A 142 6.78 -5.78 -9.93
C VAL A 142 5.79 -6.51 -10.84
N ASP A 143 5.37 -5.82 -11.89
CA ASP A 143 4.47 -6.39 -12.90
C ASP A 143 5.21 -7.32 -13.87
N LYS A 144 4.47 -7.91 -14.83
CA LYS A 144 5.04 -8.80 -15.85
C LYS A 144 6.02 -8.10 -16.79
N ALA A 145 5.97 -6.76 -16.90
CA ALA A 145 6.87 -5.96 -17.72
C ALA A 145 8.15 -5.56 -16.94
N GLY A 146 8.25 -5.92 -15.66
CA GLY A 146 9.39 -5.56 -14.81
C GLY A 146 9.32 -4.13 -14.27
N THR A 147 8.16 -3.47 -14.34
CA THR A 147 7.91 -2.14 -13.77
C THR A 147 7.59 -2.26 -12.29
N LEU A 148 8.24 -1.45 -11.45
CA LEU A 148 7.87 -1.35 -10.04
C LEU A 148 6.58 -0.57 -9.89
N LYS A 149 5.69 -1.07 -9.05
CA LYS A 149 4.39 -0.48 -8.73
C LYS A 149 4.16 -0.42 -7.22
N VAL A 150 3.58 0.69 -6.79
CA VAL A 150 3.13 0.94 -5.41
C VAL A 150 1.66 0.53 -5.28
N PHE A 151 1.31 -0.06 -4.13
CA PHE A 151 -0.05 -0.45 -3.75
C PHE A 151 -0.26 -0.28 -2.24
N ASP A 152 -1.47 -0.59 -1.76
CA ASP A 152 -1.89 -0.49 -0.35
C ASP A 152 -1.94 0.94 0.19
N PHE A 153 -3.01 1.66 -0.14
CA PHE A 153 -3.21 3.07 0.27
C PHE A 153 -4.17 3.23 1.46
N GLY A 154 -4.39 2.18 2.25
CA GLY A 154 -5.35 2.26 3.36
C GLY A 154 -4.91 3.15 4.53
N SER A 155 -3.63 3.55 4.55
CA SER A 155 -3.08 4.57 5.45
C SER A 155 -2.91 5.95 4.80
N SER A 156 -3.24 6.08 3.51
CA SER A 156 -3.08 7.33 2.78
C SER A 156 -4.08 8.39 3.24
N SER A 157 -3.66 9.64 3.21
CA SER A 157 -4.49 10.80 3.50
C SER A 157 -4.02 12.00 2.69
N HIS A 158 -4.80 13.07 2.72
CA HIS A 158 -4.26 14.36 2.35
C HIS A 158 -3.17 14.75 3.35
N SER A 159 -2.13 15.43 2.87
CA SER A 159 -1.09 15.96 3.75
C SER A 159 -1.70 17.04 4.64
N GLU A 160 -1.68 16.81 5.96
CA GLU A 160 -2.18 17.76 6.96
C GLU A 160 -1.04 18.43 7.74
N SER A 161 0.17 17.84 7.73
CA SER A 161 1.32 18.38 8.43
C SER A 161 2.65 18.07 7.74
N GLU A 162 3.67 18.90 8.04
CA GLU A 162 5.06 18.64 7.65
C GLU A 162 5.59 17.32 8.24
N ASN A 163 5.08 16.89 9.40
CA ASN A 163 5.51 15.65 10.04
C ASN A 163 5.13 14.42 9.22
N ASP A 164 3.99 14.46 8.52
CA ASP A 164 3.54 13.35 7.71
C ASP A 164 4.41 13.21 6.46
N VAL A 165 4.78 14.34 5.85
CA VAL A 165 5.73 14.37 4.72
C VAL A 165 7.12 13.87 5.16
N ILE A 166 7.59 14.27 6.35
CA ILE A 166 8.85 13.76 6.93
C ILE A 166 8.79 12.24 7.15
N ALA A 167 7.65 11.71 7.60
CA ALA A 167 7.46 10.27 7.77
C ALA A 167 7.56 9.52 6.44
N ASP A 168 6.88 10.00 5.39
CA ASP A 168 6.98 9.42 4.05
C ASP A 168 8.40 9.50 3.47
N HIS A 169 9.15 10.57 3.73
CA HIS A 169 10.57 10.65 3.35
C HIS A 169 11.43 9.60 4.05
N PHE A 170 11.20 9.36 5.34
CA PHE A 170 11.90 8.32 6.10
C PHE A 170 11.63 6.93 5.51
N ASP A 171 10.36 6.67 5.22
CA ASP A 171 9.86 5.40 4.73
C ASP A 171 10.31 5.16 3.28
N LEU A 172 10.34 6.21 2.45
CA LEU A 172 10.97 6.21 1.12
C LEU A 172 12.46 5.86 1.21
N ALA A 173 13.21 6.49 2.11
CA ALA A 173 14.65 6.20 2.26
C ALA A 173 14.90 4.73 2.61
N THR A 174 14.04 4.15 3.46
CA THR A 174 14.07 2.73 3.81
C THR A 174 13.80 1.84 2.59
N CYS A 175 12.81 2.19 1.76
CA CYS A 175 12.53 1.47 0.52
C CYS A 175 13.66 1.59 -0.52
N LEU A 176 14.23 2.78 -0.70
CA LEU A 176 15.36 3.02 -1.61
C LEU A 176 16.59 2.21 -1.20
N HIS A 177 16.88 2.18 0.10
CA HIS A 177 17.94 1.36 0.67
C HIS A 177 17.72 -0.12 0.35
N PHE A 178 16.52 -0.64 0.56
CA PHE A 178 16.18 -2.03 0.22
C PHE A 178 16.29 -2.31 -1.27
N ILE A 179 15.75 -1.46 -2.15
CA ILE A 179 15.78 -1.68 -3.60
C ILE A 179 17.22 -1.84 -4.10
N LEU A 180 18.16 -1.03 -3.58
CA LEU A 180 19.55 -1.06 -4.03
C LEU A 180 20.37 -2.19 -3.37
N SER A 181 20.20 -2.41 -2.07
CA SER A 181 21.07 -3.32 -1.28
C SER A 181 20.44 -4.66 -0.92
N GLY A 182 19.11 -4.79 -0.99
CA GLY A 182 18.36 -5.94 -0.51
C GLY A 182 18.28 -6.02 1.01
N THR A 183 18.78 -5.01 1.72
CA THR A 183 18.78 -4.95 3.17
C THR A 183 17.62 -4.08 3.64
N ASP A 184 16.67 -4.68 4.35
CA ASP A 184 15.64 -3.95 5.08
C ASP A 184 16.12 -3.78 6.54
N PRO A 185 16.32 -2.54 7.03
CA PRO A 185 16.66 -2.26 8.42
C PRO A 185 15.72 -2.93 9.44
N PHE A 186 14.47 -3.23 9.05
CA PHE A 186 13.45 -3.80 9.92
C PHE A 186 13.27 -5.33 9.79
N ALA A 187 13.97 -6.02 8.87
CA ALA A 187 13.76 -7.46 8.60
C ALA A 187 13.95 -8.40 9.82
N GLY A 188 14.67 -7.96 10.85
CA GLY A 188 14.95 -8.73 12.06
C GLY A 188 14.16 -8.31 13.31
N VAL A 189 13.28 -7.32 13.20
CA VAL A 189 12.54 -6.73 14.32
C VAL A 189 11.45 -7.71 14.81
N LYS A 190 11.50 -8.06 16.10
CA LYS A 190 10.58 -9.05 16.71
C LYS A 190 9.57 -8.44 17.67
N SER A 191 9.77 -7.20 18.06
CA SER A 191 8.92 -6.49 19.01
C SER A 191 8.76 -5.02 18.64
N HIS A 192 7.72 -4.40 19.20
CA HIS A 192 7.51 -2.96 19.04
C HIS A 192 8.67 -2.13 19.61
N SER A 193 9.28 -2.58 20.72
CA SER A 193 10.45 -1.93 21.30
C SER A 193 11.66 -1.98 20.35
N ASP A 194 11.90 -3.11 19.70
CA ASP A 194 12.98 -3.24 18.73
C ASP A 194 12.73 -2.33 17.52
N ALA A 195 11.47 -2.23 17.08
CA ALA A 195 11.08 -1.33 15.98
C ALA A 195 11.39 0.14 16.31
N ILE A 196 11.07 0.58 17.53
CA ILE A 196 11.38 1.93 18.02
C ILE A 196 12.90 2.14 18.04
N GLN A 197 13.66 1.20 18.61
CA GLN A 197 15.13 1.31 18.70
C GLN A 197 15.78 1.40 17.32
N THR A 198 15.35 0.56 16.37
CA THR A 198 15.82 0.62 14.98
C THR A 198 15.51 1.97 14.35
N ARG A 199 14.28 2.46 14.51
CA ARG A 199 13.86 3.77 13.99
C ARG A 199 14.68 4.92 14.60
N ASP A 200 14.94 4.87 15.90
CA ASP A 200 15.73 5.87 16.60
C ASP A 200 17.21 5.86 16.14
N ALA A 201 17.79 4.69 15.91
CA ALA A 201 19.15 4.58 15.38
C ALA A 201 19.26 5.17 13.96
N LEU A 202 18.26 4.92 13.10
CA LEU A 202 18.18 5.51 11.75
C LEU A 202 18.08 7.04 11.83
N LYS A 203 17.18 7.56 12.70
CA LYS A 203 17.01 9.00 12.94
C LYS A 203 18.25 9.68 13.51
N ALA A 204 19.00 8.98 14.35
CA ALA A 204 20.26 9.45 14.91
C ALA A 204 21.43 9.39 13.92
N GLY A 205 21.21 8.84 12.71
CA GLY A 205 22.26 8.67 11.70
C GLY A 205 23.31 7.61 12.07
N GLN A 206 22.94 6.65 12.90
CA GLN A 206 23.83 5.60 13.40
C GLN A 206 23.80 4.32 12.54
N TRP A 207 22.90 4.27 11.55
CA TRP A 207 22.79 3.14 10.64
C TRP A 207 23.78 3.26 9.49
N THR A 208 24.44 2.16 9.13
CA THR A 208 25.38 2.12 8.01
C THR A 208 24.64 1.82 6.72
N ILE A 209 24.91 2.61 5.66
CA ILE A 209 24.40 2.33 4.32
C ILE A 209 25.01 1.02 3.83
N ALA A 210 24.16 0.06 3.46
CA ALA A 210 24.58 -1.25 2.99
C ALA A 210 25.18 -1.19 1.57
N GLU A 211 25.97 -2.22 1.25
CA GLU A 211 26.61 -2.36 -0.06
C GLU A 211 25.56 -2.34 -1.20
N GLY A 212 25.84 -1.56 -2.24
CA GLY A 212 24.97 -1.32 -3.38
C GLY A 212 24.12 -0.04 -3.27
N ALA A 213 23.86 0.47 -2.06
CA ALA A 213 23.05 1.67 -1.85
C ALA A 213 23.89 2.98 -1.76
N GLU A 214 25.22 2.90 -1.79
CA GLU A 214 26.12 4.02 -1.54
C GLU A 214 26.00 5.14 -2.58
N VAL A 215 25.60 4.81 -3.81
CA VAL A 215 25.43 5.77 -4.91
C VAL A 215 24.48 6.93 -4.56
N ILE A 216 23.53 6.68 -3.67
CA ILE A 216 22.59 7.69 -3.13
C ILE A 216 22.55 7.66 -1.60
N GLY A 217 23.64 7.21 -0.96
CA GLY A 217 23.67 6.96 0.49
C GLY A 217 23.41 8.20 1.34
N ASP A 218 23.89 9.38 0.91
CA ASP A 218 23.59 10.68 1.53
C ASP A 218 22.10 11.03 1.47
N ILE A 219 21.42 10.74 0.35
CA ILE A 219 19.98 10.98 0.18
C ILE A 219 19.17 10.07 1.12
N ILE A 220 19.56 8.79 1.21
CA ILE A 220 18.97 7.84 2.15
C ILE A 220 19.18 8.32 3.60
N GLN A 221 20.40 8.72 3.94
CA GLN A 221 20.74 9.21 5.27
C GLN A 221 19.96 10.48 5.65
N ASP A 222 19.82 11.42 4.72
CA ASP A 222 19.04 12.63 4.91
C ASP A 222 17.55 12.32 5.11
N GLY A 223 17.00 11.35 4.38
CA GLY A 223 15.63 10.88 4.56
C GLY A 223 15.39 10.30 5.95
N TRP A 224 16.27 9.43 6.42
CA TRP A 224 16.16 8.84 7.76
C TRP A 224 16.30 9.86 8.89
N THR A 225 17.16 10.86 8.71
CA THR A 225 17.43 11.90 9.73
C THR A 225 16.47 13.08 9.66
N GLY A 226 15.50 13.07 8.74
CA GLY A 226 14.52 14.14 8.53
C GLY A 226 15.08 15.38 7.81
N ARG A 227 16.33 15.36 7.34
CA ARG A 227 16.95 16.49 6.62
C ARG A 227 16.35 16.72 5.23
N THR A 228 15.62 15.76 4.67
CA THR A 228 14.85 15.96 3.42
C THR A 228 13.45 16.52 3.63
N GLY A 229 12.98 16.71 4.87
CA GLY A 229 11.56 17.00 5.17
C GLY A 229 10.92 18.21 4.47
N ALA A 230 11.74 19.13 3.94
CA ALA A 230 11.28 20.31 3.21
C ALA A 230 11.46 20.21 1.68
N LYS A 231 11.95 19.08 1.15
CA LYS A 231 12.21 18.89 -0.29
C LYS A 231 11.03 18.16 -0.93
N HIS A 232 10.60 18.62 -2.10
CA HIS A 232 9.64 17.87 -2.90
C HIS A 232 10.24 16.55 -3.38
N PHE A 233 9.41 15.50 -3.51
CA PHE A 233 9.88 14.21 -4.02
C PHE A 233 10.40 14.32 -5.46
N LYS A 234 9.88 15.27 -6.25
CA LYS A 234 10.39 15.56 -7.60
C LYS A 234 11.85 16.00 -7.60
N ASP A 235 12.28 16.77 -6.60
CA ASP A 235 13.67 17.22 -6.49
C ASP A 235 14.60 16.05 -6.18
N ILE A 236 14.15 15.12 -5.32
CA ILE A 236 14.87 13.88 -5.03
C ILE A 236 14.97 13.01 -6.29
N LEU A 237 13.88 12.84 -7.03
CA LEU A 237 13.87 12.12 -8.31
C LEU A 237 14.90 12.70 -9.28
N ASN A 238 14.92 14.01 -9.46
CA ASN A 238 15.85 14.69 -10.36
C ASN A 238 17.30 14.44 -9.92
N GLU A 239 17.60 14.57 -8.63
CA GLU A 239 18.94 14.32 -8.08
C GLU A 239 19.40 12.88 -8.32
N VAL A 240 18.56 11.90 -7.95
CA VAL A 240 18.86 10.48 -8.08
C VAL A 240 19.02 10.08 -9.55
N THR A 241 18.20 10.63 -10.45
CA THR A 241 18.31 10.41 -11.90
C THR A 241 19.68 10.83 -12.43
N ARG A 242 20.24 11.96 -11.95
CA ARG A 242 21.58 12.40 -12.36
C ARG A 242 22.67 11.43 -11.90
N ARG A 243 22.52 10.83 -10.72
CA ARG A 243 23.52 9.93 -10.11
C ARG A 243 23.49 8.51 -10.68
N LEU A 244 22.30 7.96 -10.89
CA LEU A 244 22.13 6.62 -11.47
C LEU A 244 22.36 6.62 -12.99
N GLY A 245 22.43 7.80 -13.61
CA GLY A 245 22.52 7.97 -15.06
C GLY A 245 21.15 7.86 -15.73
N THR A 246 21.08 8.31 -16.99
CA THR A 246 19.82 8.31 -17.76
C THR A 246 19.40 6.87 -18.12
N THR A 247 18.69 6.24 -17.20
CA THR A 247 17.90 5.05 -17.50
C THR A 247 16.62 5.58 -18.14
N LYS A 248 16.47 5.49 -19.47
CA LYS A 248 15.19 5.89 -20.10
C LYS A 248 14.07 5.12 -19.42
N LEU A 249 13.23 5.82 -18.66
CA LEU A 249 11.94 5.29 -18.23
C LEU A 249 11.24 4.82 -19.50
N SER A 250 10.79 3.57 -19.51
CA SER A 250 10.06 3.08 -20.68
C SER A 250 8.83 3.96 -20.85
N PRO A 251 8.57 4.46 -22.08
CA PRO A 251 7.38 5.26 -22.33
C PRO A 251 6.15 4.46 -21.93
N ASP A 252 5.09 5.14 -21.49
CA ASP A 252 3.80 4.54 -21.16
C ASP A 252 3.31 3.70 -22.33
N SER A 253 3.54 2.40 -22.27
CA SER A 253 3.12 1.50 -23.33
C SER A 253 1.62 1.28 -23.20
N LEU A 254 0.86 1.91 -24.10
CA LEU A 254 -0.58 1.70 -24.31
C LEU A 254 -0.94 0.26 -24.72
N SER A 255 0.00 -0.71 -24.67
CA SER A 255 -0.21 -2.10 -25.08
C SER A 255 -1.16 -2.90 -24.17
N GLY A 256 -1.65 -2.32 -23.07
CA GLY A 256 -2.41 -3.06 -22.05
C GLY A 256 -3.93 -3.19 -22.25
N SER A 257 -4.56 -2.55 -23.24
CA SER A 257 -6.05 -2.43 -23.22
C SER A 257 -6.79 -3.77 -23.29
N THR A 258 -6.31 -4.73 -24.09
CA THR A 258 -6.97 -6.03 -24.26
C THR A 258 -6.75 -6.95 -23.05
N ASP A 259 -5.55 -6.95 -22.47
CA ASP A 259 -5.24 -7.77 -21.30
C ASP A 259 -6.03 -7.33 -20.06
N TYR A 260 -6.15 -6.02 -19.84
CA TYR A 260 -6.94 -5.51 -18.71
C TYR A 260 -8.45 -5.73 -18.87
N TYR A 261 -8.97 -5.69 -20.10
CA TYR A 261 -10.37 -6.04 -20.35
C TYR A 261 -10.65 -7.50 -19.98
N ASN A 262 -9.76 -8.42 -20.35
CA ASN A 262 -9.86 -9.84 -19.98
C ASN A 262 -9.77 -10.06 -18.46
N LEU A 263 -8.95 -9.27 -17.75
CA LEU A 263 -8.90 -9.29 -16.29
C LEU A 263 -10.23 -8.84 -15.68
N GLN A 264 -10.83 -7.77 -16.19
CA GLN A 264 -12.11 -7.26 -15.71
C GLN A 264 -13.26 -8.27 -15.92
N LEU A 265 -13.30 -8.95 -17.08
CA LEU A 265 -14.29 -10.01 -17.33
C LEU A 265 -14.18 -11.15 -16.31
N ARG A 266 -12.96 -11.60 -16.00
CA ARG A 266 -12.73 -12.62 -14.97
C ARG A 266 -13.20 -12.16 -13.59
N CYS A 267 -12.97 -10.89 -13.24
CA CYS A 267 -13.51 -10.33 -12.00
C CYS A 267 -15.05 -10.31 -12.00
N GLN A 268 -15.71 -10.01 -13.13
CA GLN A 268 -17.17 -10.04 -13.26
C GLN A 268 -17.73 -11.45 -13.10
N ASP A 269 -17.09 -12.45 -13.71
CA ASP A 269 -17.48 -13.84 -13.58
C ASP A 269 -17.32 -14.32 -12.15
N TRP A 270 -16.19 -13.98 -11.50
CA TRP A 270 -15.97 -14.28 -10.09
C TRP A 270 -17.06 -13.67 -9.19
N LEU A 271 -17.46 -12.41 -9.43
CA LEU A 271 -18.53 -11.77 -8.65
C LEU A 271 -19.89 -12.45 -8.82
N ARG A 272 -20.19 -12.99 -10.00
CA ARG A 272 -21.42 -13.73 -10.28
C ARG A 272 -21.49 -15.02 -9.47
N ASP A 273 -20.35 -15.68 -9.30
CA ASP A 273 -20.23 -16.95 -8.60
C ASP A 273 -20.07 -16.81 -7.08
N ASN A 274 -19.78 -15.59 -6.59
CA ASN A 274 -19.52 -15.30 -5.19
C ASN A 274 -20.54 -14.27 -4.66
N PRO A 275 -21.77 -14.70 -4.31
CA PRO A 275 -22.82 -13.80 -3.87
C PRO A 275 -22.48 -13.11 -2.55
N ARG A 276 -23.08 -11.93 -2.33
CA ARG A 276 -22.93 -11.14 -1.11
C ARG A 276 -23.32 -11.96 0.12
N ASN A 277 -22.52 -11.86 1.18
CA ASN A 277 -22.83 -12.46 2.47
C ASN A 277 -24.05 -11.76 3.11
N PRO A 278 -25.13 -12.48 3.47
CA PRO A 278 -26.33 -11.88 4.05
C PRO A 278 -26.10 -11.29 5.45
N LEU A 279 -25.03 -11.69 6.14
CA LEU A 279 -24.65 -11.12 7.43
C LEU A 279 -23.82 -9.83 7.29
N TRP A 280 -23.34 -9.53 6.07
CA TRP A 280 -22.53 -8.36 5.78
C TRP A 280 -23.34 -7.08 5.88
N LYS A 281 -22.91 -6.17 6.75
CA LYS A 281 -23.49 -4.84 6.93
C LYS A 281 -22.64 -3.83 6.18
N LYS A 282 -23.28 -2.83 5.58
CA LYS A 282 -22.56 -1.62 5.14
C LYS A 282 -22.07 -0.85 6.37
N LEU A 283 -21.12 0.07 6.18
CA LEU A 283 -20.55 0.85 7.30
C LEU A 283 -21.64 1.51 8.16
N ASP A 284 -22.58 2.26 7.56
CA ASP A 284 -23.67 2.91 8.30
C ASP A 284 -24.52 1.92 9.09
N GLU A 285 -24.87 0.78 8.49
CA GLU A 285 -25.64 -0.29 9.14
C GLU A 285 -24.85 -0.92 10.31
N TYR A 286 -23.53 -1.05 10.15
CA TYR A 286 -22.63 -1.59 11.15
C TYR A 286 -22.46 -0.63 12.33
N LEU A 287 -22.33 0.67 12.07
CA LEU A 287 -22.23 1.70 13.10
C LEU A 287 -23.50 1.79 13.96
N VAL A 288 -24.67 1.72 13.33
CA VAL A 288 -25.96 1.63 14.05
C VAL A 288 -25.99 0.39 14.95
N ALA A 289 -25.58 -0.77 14.45
CA ALA A 289 -25.53 -1.99 15.26
C ALA A 289 -24.57 -1.87 16.46
N CYS A 290 -23.38 -1.29 16.27
CA CYS A 290 -22.43 -1.01 17.36
C CYS A 290 -23.03 -0.07 18.42
N LYS A 291 -23.68 1.01 17.97
CA LYS A 291 -24.34 1.96 18.87
C LYS A 291 -25.45 1.31 19.70
N ASP A 292 -26.30 0.50 19.07
CA ASP A 292 -27.36 -0.24 19.75
C ASP A 292 -26.81 -1.25 20.77
N ALA A 293 -25.60 -1.75 20.56
CA ALA A 293 -24.88 -2.61 21.49
C ALA A 293 -24.12 -1.84 22.60
N GLY A 294 -24.25 -0.51 22.66
CA GLY A 294 -23.63 0.35 23.67
C GLY A 294 -22.20 0.79 23.34
N HIS A 295 -21.77 0.69 22.08
CA HIS A 295 -20.46 1.15 21.60
C HIS A 295 -20.60 2.36 20.70
N GLU A 296 -20.50 3.55 21.28
CA GLU A 296 -20.48 4.82 20.57
C GLU A 296 -19.03 5.33 20.49
N ARG A 297 -18.56 5.58 19.26
CA ARG A 297 -17.24 6.13 18.98
C ARG A 297 -17.38 7.33 18.07
N ASP A 298 -16.54 8.33 18.29
CA ASP A 298 -16.32 9.34 17.28
C ASP A 298 -15.56 8.70 16.10
N LEU A 299 -16.05 8.89 14.88
CA LEU A 299 -15.38 8.37 13.70
C LEU A 299 -14.08 9.12 13.43
N ASP A 300 -13.98 10.38 13.88
CA ASP A 300 -12.76 11.17 13.74
C ASP A 300 -11.64 10.65 14.65
N ASP A 301 -11.97 9.99 15.77
CA ASP A 301 -10.98 9.28 16.61
C ASP A 301 -10.42 8.00 15.95
N LEU A 302 -11.07 7.53 14.88
CA LEU A 302 -10.74 6.29 14.18
C LEU A 302 -10.13 6.52 12.79
N ARG A 303 -10.15 7.77 12.31
CA ARG A 303 -9.60 8.21 11.03
C ARG A 303 -8.10 8.46 11.08
#